data_AF-A0A6I5NTI9-F1
#
_entry.id   AF-A0A6I5NTI9-F1
#
_cell.length_a   1.000
_cell.length_b   1.000
_cell.length_c   1.000
_cell.angle_alpha   90.00
_cell.angle_beta   90.00
_cell.angle_gamma   90.00
#
_symmetry.space_group_name_H-M   'P 1'
#
loop_
_entity.id
_entity.type
_entity.pdbx_description
1 polymer ?
#
loop_
_entity_poly.entity_id
_entity_poly.type
_entity_poly.pdbx_seq_one_letter_code
_entity_poly.pdbx_strand_id
1 'polypeptide(L)'
;MSFQLPKKKPAWYFLLAPMLLASVGLHALVLFVPTGPAEESLLPPPDPEEDGVAVIKIDAPQSSATAASANAGTVKTAPPANAQASRTGSSANANRAQAAGQSSNSRPTSSSTTNSSTTGPIPNFSTSGQVNNPNTETPTVGGRATSGSGRTTGVAVPPVGPDPFEEYIEVFKTYNAVKISAEVAADDRNTWLGSLSDRGPEFTSLEIEPLKIFDPLPYEANICLPGTPEAAQLLVLVDAEGNLDEDQYQPFLQRTGYRSFDNAAAEKIKQHDFPEGDMPRAYLVEIAVDYDAADCDWPPQVEKLPDEYFTVLDNYIGPALTTPADSKAAQETWLASLADNDELELPVMDELAAEDFEDFEYEVPYPLEICLPLAPKDAKFGVVLQPDGKLSTEPVMVRSTGYQNFDDRARELVTDFQFPTADETHLLVVIVPVDYNSTNCQPLDSDSFDVPTTTSRTTANDEAVPETDTAITFDPAQQTTLLEKGRQQVEADSVGSLNTQLALAAAALEAGWPAAVDRSCFLADITTESFIPVEAAADALVMSEDVEWVPTTLSRLYQTEAADAGEYCGAPLITLSIDNAAQLFASTIPFGTGGANTLVVLWTADPRGAKPAD
;
A
#
# COMPACT_ATOMS: atom_id res chain seq x y z
N MET A 1 -67.33 -20.24 36.34
CA MET A 1 -66.11 -20.74 36.99
C MET A 1 -65.15 -21.16 35.88
N SER A 2 -64.16 -20.33 35.57
CA SER A 2 -63.14 -20.66 34.57
C SER A 2 -61.87 -21.10 35.30
N PHE A 3 -61.48 -22.36 35.10
CA PHE A 3 -60.21 -22.90 35.59
C PHE A 3 -59.08 -22.42 34.68
N GLN A 4 -58.17 -21.61 35.22
CA GLN A 4 -56.90 -21.31 34.57
C GLN A 4 -55.94 -22.47 34.81
N LEU A 5 -55.50 -23.11 33.73
CA LEU A 5 -54.41 -24.09 33.77
C LEU A 5 -53.06 -23.36 33.94
N PRO A 6 -52.16 -23.85 34.82
CA PRO A 6 -50.88 -23.22 35.07
C PRO A 6 -49.96 -23.34 33.84
N LYS A 7 -49.42 -22.21 33.39
CA LYS A 7 -48.39 -22.16 32.34
C LYS A 7 -47.13 -22.88 32.83
N LYS A 8 -46.81 -24.03 32.22
CA LYS A 8 -45.53 -24.70 32.44
C LYS A 8 -44.41 -23.81 31.91
N LYS A 9 -43.43 -23.50 32.76
CA LYS A 9 -42.21 -22.81 32.34
C LYS A 9 -41.40 -23.73 31.40
N PRO A 10 -40.76 -23.18 30.37
CA PRO A 10 -40.00 -23.98 29.40
C PRO A 10 -38.74 -24.57 30.06
N ALA A 11 -38.44 -25.82 29.71
CA ALA A 11 -37.42 -26.64 30.38
C ALA A 11 -35.99 -26.07 30.29
N TRP A 12 -35.69 -25.23 29.29
CA TRP A 12 -34.36 -24.60 29.13
C TRP A 12 -34.00 -23.67 30.29
N TYR A 13 -34.99 -23.12 31.01
CA TYR A 13 -34.75 -22.26 32.16
C TYR A 13 -34.05 -23.01 33.31
N PHE A 14 -34.21 -24.34 33.40
CA PHE A 14 -33.51 -25.16 34.37
C PHE A 14 -32.04 -25.46 34.00
N LEU A 15 -31.65 -25.28 32.73
CA LEU A 15 -30.29 -25.55 32.26
C LEU A 15 -29.39 -24.31 32.30
N LEU A 16 -29.95 -23.11 32.14
CA LEU A 16 -29.16 -21.86 32.17
C LEU A 16 -28.59 -21.53 33.56
N ALA A 17 -29.38 -21.74 34.61
CA ALA A 17 -28.95 -21.42 35.97
C ALA A 17 -27.68 -22.16 36.41
N PRO A 18 -27.51 -23.48 36.21
CA PRO A 18 -26.29 -24.17 36.59
C PRO A 18 -25.08 -23.80 35.73
N MET A 19 -25.24 -23.53 34.43
CA MET A 19 -24.12 -23.11 33.57
C MET A 19 -23.56 -21.74 33.97
N LEU A 20 -24.43 -20.79 34.30
CA LEU A 20 -24.01 -19.45 34.72
C LEU A 20 -23.30 -19.51 36.09
N LEU A 21 -23.78 -20.37 36.99
CA LEU A 21 -23.16 -20.58 38.31
C LEU A 21 -21.79 -21.26 38.20
N ALA A 22 -21.61 -22.19 37.26
CA ALA A 22 -20.31 -22.80 36.96
C ALA A 22 -19.31 -21.77 36.40
N SER A 23 -19.75 -20.90 35.48
CA SER A 23 -18.89 -19.85 34.90
C SER A 23 -18.39 -18.85 35.95
N VAL A 24 -19.27 -18.41 36.85
CA VAL A 24 -18.89 -17.49 37.94
C VAL A 24 -17.98 -18.18 38.95
N GLY A 25 -18.22 -19.46 39.24
CA GLY A 25 -17.35 -20.26 40.11
C GLY A 25 -15.94 -20.42 39.55
N LEU A 26 -15.81 -20.67 38.24
CA LEU A 26 -14.52 -20.81 37.57
C LEU A 26 -13.71 -19.50 37.63
N HIS A 27 -14.35 -18.36 37.34
CA HIS A 27 -13.70 -17.05 37.40
C HIS A 27 -13.27 -16.68 38.83
N ALA A 28 -14.08 -17.02 39.83
CA ALA A 28 -13.71 -16.81 41.22
C ALA A 28 -12.49 -17.66 41.62
N LEU A 29 -12.37 -18.89 41.10
CA LEU A 29 -11.25 -19.78 41.44
C LEU A 29 -9.91 -19.28 40.86
N VAL A 30 -9.92 -18.70 39.66
CA VAL A 30 -8.74 -18.09 39.03
C VAL A 30 -8.18 -16.94 39.89
N LEU A 31 -9.05 -16.15 40.54
CA LEU A 31 -8.63 -15.05 41.41
C LEU A 31 -7.98 -15.50 42.73
N PHE A 32 -8.11 -16.78 43.11
CA PHE A 32 -7.54 -17.33 44.34
C PHE A 32 -6.30 -18.21 44.11
N VAL A 33 -5.83 -18.34 42.86
CA VAL A 33 -4.54 -18.99 42.60
C VAL A 33 -3.43 -18.10 43.17
N PRO A 34 -2.68 -18.55 44.20
CA PRO A 34 -1.63 -17.73 44.80
C PRO A 34 -0.50 -17.58 43.77
N THR A 35 -0.34 -16.38 43.23
CA THR A 35 0.90 -16.01 42.54
C THR A 35 2.02 -16.10 43.58
N GLY A 36 2.95 -17.04 43.39
CA GLY A 36 4.09 -17.23 44.28
C GLY A 36 4.90 -15.93 44.43
N PRO A 37 5.72 -15.81 45.49
CA PRO A 37 6.57 -14.64 45.69
C PRO A 37 7.54 -14.53 44.51
N ALA A 38 7.36 -13.50 43.70
CA ALA A 38 8.32 -13.12 42.67
C ALA A 38 9.66 -12.82 43.37
N GLU A 39 10.72 -13.53 43.00
CA GLU A 39 12.06 -13.13 43.42
C GLU A 39 12.38 -11.79 42.73
N GLU A 40 12.40 -10.72 43.52
CA GLU A 40 12.83 -9.38 43.11
C GLU A 40 14.31 -9.43 42.73
N SER A 41 14.59 -9.75 41.47
CA SER A 41 15.83 -9.35 40.82
C SER A 41 15.80 -7.82 40.68
N LEU A 42 16.70 -7.17 41.40
CA LEU A 42 16.88 -5.71 41.47
C LEU A 42 16.96 -5.08 40.08
N LEU A 43 15.82 -4.61 39.57
CA LEU A 43 15.76 -3.67 38.47
C LEU A 43 16.21 -2.30 38.99
N PRO A 44 17.13 -1.60 38.30
CA PRO A 44 17.45 -0.22 38.63
C PRO A 44 16.19 0.67 38.51
N PRO A 45 16.11 1.77 39.27
CA PRO A 45 14.93 2.62 39.33
C PRO A 45 14.57 3.16 37.93
N PRO A 46 13.26 3.29 37.63
CA PRO A 46 12.80 3.87 36.38
C PRO A 46 13.25 5.33 36.29
N ASP A 47 13.78 5.67 35.13
CA ASP A 47 14.19 7.01 34.72
C ASP A 47 12.94 7.91 34.59
N PRO A 48 12.86 9.09 35.22
CA PRO A 48 11.66 9.93 35.25
C PRO A 48 11.39 10.76 33.99
N GLU A 49 11.72 10.29 32.78
CA GLU A 49 11.59 11.10 31.54
C GLU A 49 10.46 10.72 30.57
N GLU A 50 9.54 9.82 30.93
CA GLU A 50 8.32 9.63 30.13
C GLU A 50 7.12 10.34 30.77
N ASP A 51 6.88 11.59 30.34
CA ASP A 51 5.54 12.16 30.33
C ASP A 51 5.41 13.34 29.34
N GLY A 52 4.60 13.12 28.30
CA GLY A 52 3.73 14.10 27.65
C GLY A 52 4.37 15.20 26.82
N VAL A 53 4.22 15.12 25.49
CA VAL A 53 4.38 16.28 24.60
C VAL A 53 3.09 16.55 23.84
N ALA A 54 2.55 17.74 24.09
CA ALA A 54 1.43 18.34 23.38
C ALA A 54 1.86 18.81 21.99
N VAL A 55 0.99 18.61 21.00
CA VAL A 55 1.14 19.14 19.64
C VAL A 55 0.81 20.64 19.65
N ILE A 56 1.80 21.49 19.41
CA ILE A 56 1.59 22.90 19.07
C ILE A 56 2.35 23.18 17.78
N LYS A 57 1.60 23.41 16.71
CA LYS A 57 2.12 23.82 15.39
C LYS A 57 2.48 25.31 15.42
N ILE A 58 3.66 25.66 14.90
CA ILE A 58 4.07 27.05 14.65
C ILE A 58 4.27 27.19 13.14
N ASP A 59 3.57 28.15 12.54
CA ASP A 59 3.63 28.44 11.10
C ASP A 59 5.01 28.89 10.64
N ALA A 60 5.33 28.56 9.37
CA ALA A 60 6.56 28.97 8.71
C ALA A 60 6.71 30.51 8.64
N PRO A 61 7.93 31.06 8.79
CA PRO A 61 8.16 32.48 8.57
C PRO A 61 7.95 32.80 7.09
N GLN A 62 6.93 33.63 6.80
CA GLN A 62 6.74 34.21 5.48
C GLN A 62 7.99 34.98 5.04
N SER A 63 8.67 34.46 4.03
CA SER A 63 9.80 35.14 3.40
C SER A 63 9.29 36.32 2.58
N SER A 64 9.28 37.50 3.21
CA SER A 64 8.99 38.76 2.53
C SER A 64 10.23 39.21 1.75
N ALA A 65 10.23 38.97 0.44
CA ALA A 65 11.17 39.63 -0.46
C ALA A 65 10.77 41.11 -0.62
N THR A 66 11.53 42.04 -0.05
CA THR A 66 11.68 43.40 -0.61
C THR A 66 13.02 44.01 -0.22
N ALA A 67 13.81 44.34 -1.23
CA ALA A 67 15.06 45.07 -1.11
C ALA A 67 14.84 46.59 -1.01
N ALA A 68 15.78 47.22 -0.31
CA ALA A 68 16.26 48.60 -0.42
C ALA A 68 15.72 49.69 0.54
N SER A 69 16.67 50.21 1.34
CA SER A 69 17.06 51.62 1.44
C SER A 69 17.15 52.19 2.87
N ALA A 70 18.28 52.85 3.12
CA ALA A 70 18.76 53.42 4.37
C ALA A 70 17.81 54.41 5.09
N ASN A 71 17.83 54.40 6.43
CA ASN A 71 18.28 55.55 7.22
C ASN A 71 18.40 55.28 8.73
N ALA A 72 19.34 56.02 9.36
CA ALA A 72 19.65 56.01 10.78
C ALA A 72 18.59 56.74 11.64
N GLY A 73 18.36 56.27 12.87
CA GLY A 73 17.45 56.93 13.81
C GLY A 73 17.45 56.33 15.23
N THR A 74 18.04 57.07 16.16
CA THR A 74 18.41 56.81 17.55
C THR A 74 17.25 56.81 18.59
N VAL A 75 17.45 56.14 19.75
CA VAL A 75 16.85 56.35 21.11
C VAL A 75 15.39 55.81 21.31
N LYS A 76 14.98 55.06 22.36
CA LYS A 76 15.11 55.26 23.83
C LYS A 76 14.74 54.02 24.66
N THR A 77 15.28 54.04 25.89
CA THR A 77 15.22 53.11 27.02
C THR A 77 13.91 53.08 27.84
N ALA A 78 13.74 51.97 28.58
CA ALA A 78 13.29 51.83 29.99
C ALA A 78 11.87 51.26 30.32
N PRO A 79 11.72 50.56 31.47
CA PRO A 79 10.87 49.37 31.66
C PRO A 79 9.84 49.52 32.83
N PRO A 80 9.56 48.51 33.69
CA PRO A 80 8.42 47.58 33.66
C PRO A 80 7.44 47.77 34.85
N ALA A 81 6.32 47.03 34.87
CA ALA A 81 5.45 46.95 36.06
C ALA A 81 4.79 45.56 36.24
N ASN A 82 5.39 44.79 37.16
CA ASN A 82 4.85 44.04 38.30
C ASN A 82 3.37 43.60 38.43
N ALA A 83 3.25 42.44 39.12
CA ALA A 83 2.28 42.05 40.16
C ALA A 83 0.93 41.46 39.72
N GLN A 84 0.30 40.49 40.40
CA GLN A 84 0.64 39.48 41.40
C GLN A 84 -0.65 38.64 41.62
N ALA A 85 -0.49 37.35 41.89
CA ALA A 85 -1.21 36.53 42.88
C ALA A 85 -2.77 36.46 42.95
N SER A 86 -3.23 35.20 42.80
CA SER A 86 -4.14 34.45 43.69
C SER A 86 -5.64 34.73 43.68
N ARG A 87 -6.43 33.68 43.39
CA ARG A 87 -7.45 33.18 44.35
C ARG A 87 -7.98 31.78 44.04
N THR A 88 -7.98 31.01 45.13
CA THR A 88 -8.60 29.73 45.43
C THR A 88 -10.14 29.78 45.32
N GLY A 89 -10.75 28.66 44.92
CA GLY A 89 -12.21 28.48 44.99
C GLY A 89 -12.62 27.03 44.75
N SER A 90 -12.53 26.21 45.79
CA SER A 90 -13.10 24.86 45.84
C SER A 90 -14.55 24.93 46.31
N SER A 91 -15.48 24.25 45.61
CA SER A 91 -16.68 23.71 46.25
C SER A 91 -17.36 22.66 45.34
N ALA A 92 -17.37 21.43 45.84
CA ALA A 92 -18.25 20.35 45.43
C ALA A 92 -19.73 20.75 45.57
N ASN A 93 -20.60 20.23 44.69
CA ASN A 93 -21.91 19.77 45.13
C ASN A 93 -22.52 18.74 44.17
N ALA A 94 -22.91 17.61 44.75
CA ALA A 94 -23.73 16.60 44.11
C ALA A 94 -25.19 17.08 43.98
N ASN A 95 -25.90 16.70 42.91
CA ASN A 95 -27.24 16.15 43.09
C ASN A 95 -27.78 15.39 41.86
N ARG A 96 -28.10 14.15 42.18
CA ARG A 96 -28.99 13.16 41.57
C ARG A 96 -30.37 13.75 41.22
N ALA A 97 -30.90 13.39 40.06
CA ALA A 97 -32.34 13.15 39.87
C ALA A 97 -32.59 12.18 38.70
N GLN A 98 -33.31 11.10 39.03
CA GLN A 98 -33.93 10.16 38.10
C GLN A 98 -35.13 10.81 37.43
N ALA A 99 -35.42 10.44 36.18
CA ALA A 99 -36.80 10.42 35.68
C ALA A 99 -36.97 9.35 34.60
N ALA A 100 -37.84 8.39 34.91
CA ALA A 100 -38.37 7.39 33.99
C ALA A 100 -39.37 8.03 33.01
N GLY A 101 -39.43 7.53 31.78
CA GLY A 101 -40.46 7.86 30.80
C GLY A 101 -40.75 6.67 29.88
N GLN A 102 -41.96 6.13 30.00
CA GLN A 102 -42.47 4.95 29.32
C GLN A 102 -42.94 5.23 27.88
N SER A 103 -42.83 4.17 27.07
CA SER A 103 -43.74 3.72 26.00
C SER A 103 -44.00 4.58 24.76
N SER A 104 -43.83 3.96 23.59
CA SER A 104 -44.99 3.55 22.77
C SER A 104 -44.59 2.57 21.66
N ASN A 105 -45.45 1.55 21.53
CA ASN A 105 -45.50 0.59 20.42
C ASN A 105 -45.90 1.31 19.12
N SER A 106 -45.41 0.82 17.98
CA SER A 106 -46.26 0.56 16.79
C SER A 106 -45.54 -0.35 15.80
N ARG A 107 -46.07 -1.57 15.70
CA ARG A 107 -45.87 -2.54 14.63
C ARG A 107 -47.06 -2.41 13.68
N PRO A 108 -46.87 -2.67 12.38
CA PRO A 108 -47.91 -3.40 11.65
C PRO A 108 -47.34 -4.66 11.00
N THR A 109 -48.01 -5.77 11.31
CA THR A 109 -48.02 -7.03 10.54
C THR A 109 -49.29 -7.09 9.72
N SER A 110 -49.18 -7.57 8.47
CA SER A 110 -50.19 -8.33 7.71
C SER A 110 -49.48 -8.82 6.44
N SER A 111 -49.10 -10.08 6.23
CA SER A 111 -49.79 -11.38 6.19
C SER A 111 -50.11 -11.84 4.74
N SER A 112 -49.49 -12.97 4.35
CA SER A 112 -49.97 -14.12 3.54
C SER A 112 -50.66 -13.87 2.18
N THR A 113 -50.42 -14.65 1.11
CA THR A 113 -50.95 -16.04 0.88
C THR A 113 -50.41 -16.51 -0.50
N THR A 114 -49.52 -17.51 -0.64
CA THR A 114 -49.72 -18.96 -0.89
C THR A 114 -49.85 -19.43 -2.37
N ASN A 115 -48.96 -20.36 -2.73
CA ASN A 115 -49.04 -21.49 -3.71
C ASN A 115 -49.14 -21.25 -5.23
N SER A 116 -48.21 -21.82 -6.01
CA SER A 116 -48.43 -23.11 -6.72
C SER A 116 -47.24 -23.53 -7.60
N SER A 117 -47.08 -24.86 -7.66
CA SER A 117 -46.09 -25.71 -8.32
C SER A 117 -46.35 -25.97 -9.81
N THR A 118 -45.33 -26.10 -10.67
CA THR A 118 -45.31 -26.96 -11.89
C THR A 118 -43.86 -27.14 -12.41
N THR A 119 -43.15 -28.27 -12.23
CA THR A 119 -42.98 -29.45 -13.13
C THR A 119 -42.63 -29.21 -14.62
N GLY A 120 -41.32 -29.30 -14.95
CA GLY A 120 -40.66 -29.89 -16.16
C GLY A 120 -41.03 -29.43 -17.59
N PRO A 121 -40.29 -29.84 -18.66
CA PRO A 121 -39.25 -30.87 -18.70
C PRO A 121 -37.94 -30.53 -19.49
N ILE A 122 -36.98 -31.43 -19.28
CA ILE A 122 -35.73 -31.75 -20.00
C ILE A 122 -35.97 -32.04 -21.49
N PRO A 123 -34.95 -31.86 -22.35
CA PRO A 123 -34.60 -32.92 -23.29
C PRO A 123 -33.12 -33.34 -23.19
N ASN A 124 -32.95 -34.65 -23.15
CA ASN A 124 -31.71 -35.40 -23.30
C ASN A 124 -31.68 -35.91 -24.76
N PHE A 125 -30.51 -36.04 -25.39
CA PHE A 125 -30.10 -37.20 -26.21
C PHE A 125 -28.76 -36.98 -26.94
N SER A 126 -27.84 -37.91 -26.69
CA SER A 126 -26.98 -38.61 -27.67
C SER A 126 -25.62 -38.04 -28.08
N THR A 127 -24.61 -38.60 -27.41
CA THR A 127 -23.39 -39.29 -27.88
C THR A 127 -23.12 -39.47 -29.40
N SER A 128 -21.82 -39.34 -29.72
CA SER A 128 -21.01 -39.97 -30.79
C SER A 128 -20.74 -39.19 -32.09
N GLY A 129 -19.45 -39.02 -32.39
CA GLY A 129 -18.93 -39.10 -33.76
C GLY A 129 -18.11 -37.91 -34.28
N GLN A 130 -16.78 -38.05 -34.21
CA GLN A 130 -15.90 -37.98 -35.38
C GLN A 130 -15.52 -36.60 -35.97
N VAL A 131 -14.25 -36.25 -35.75
CA VAL A 131 -13.27 -35.63 -36.67
C VAL A 131 -13.82 -35.06 -37.97
N ASN A 132 -13.67 -33.74 -38.18
CA ASN A 132 -13.05 -33.14 -39.38
C ASN A 132 -12.96 -31.61 -39.29
N ASN A 133 -11.71 -31.14 -39.26
CA ASN A 133 -11.28 -29.83 -39.79
C ASN A 133 -11.66 -29.76 -41.28
N PRO A 134 -12.27 -28.66 -41.77
CA PRO A 134 -11.47 -27.73 -42.56
C PRO A 134 -11.86 -26.25 -42.39
N ASN A 135 -10.84 -25.40 -42.28
CA ASN A 135 -10.82 -24.02 -42.77
C ASN A 135 -11.56 -23.87 -44.11
N THR A 136 -12.52 -22.94 -44.23
CA THR A 136 -12.59 -21.93 -45.31
C THR A 136 -13.69 -20.88 -45.04
N GLU A 137 -13.38 -19.62 -45.38
CA GLU A 137 -14.29 -18.51 -45.75
C GLU A 137 -14.91 -17.61 -44.66
N THR A 138 -14.19 -16.53 -44.39
CA THR A 138 -14.63 -15.26 -43.80
C THR A 138 -15.74 -14.59 -44.64
N PRO A 139 -16.87 -14.15 -44.05
CA PRO A 139 -17.84 -13.35 -44.77
C PRO A 139 -17.41 -11.88 -44.88
N THR A 140 -17.47 -11.38 -46.11
CA THR A 140 -17.35 -9.98 -46.52
C THR A 140 -18.35 -9.09 -45.77
N VAL A 141 -17.86 -8.14 -44.97
CA VAL A 141 -18.68 -7.07 -44.38
C VAL A 141 -18.94 -5.99 -45.43
N GLY A 142 -20.23 -5.83 -45.76
CA GLY A 142 -20.72 -4.82 -46.69
C GLY A 142 -20.60 -3.41 -46.14
N GLY A 143 -19.92 -2.55 -46.89
CA GLY A 143 -19.81 -1.12 -46.61
C GLY A 143 -21.15 -0.40 -46.69
N ARG A 144 -21.43 0.40 -45.66
CA ARG A 144 -22.52 1.38 -45.65
C ARG A 144 -22.02 2.68 -46.26
N ALA A 145 -22.51 2.99 -47.47
CA ALA A 145 -22.27 4.25 -48.13
C ALA A 145 -23.10 5.39 -47.48
N THR A 146 -22.42 6.46 -47.05
CA THR A 146 -23.04 7.79 -46.89
C THR A 146 -22.28 8.77 -47.78
N SER A 147 -22.89 9.10 -48.92
CA SER A 147 -22.50 10.23 -49.74
C SER A 147 -23.07 11.52 -49.16
N GLY A 148 -22.21 12.49 -48.89
CA GLY A 148 -22.56 13.84 -48.49
C GLY A 148 -21.44 14.82 -48.82
N SER A 149 -21.34 15.21 -50.08
CA SER A 149 -20.42 16.23 -50.58
C SER A 149 -20.83 17.62 -50.08
N GLY A 150 -19.90 18.37 -49.50
CA GLY A 150 -20.06 19.82 -49.38
C GLY A 150 -19.15 20.49 -48.35
N ARG A 151 -18.21 21.29 -48.87
CA ARG A 151 -17.61 22.49 -48.25
C ARG A 151 -16.36 22.28 -47.39
N THR A 152 -15.21 22.44 -48.04
CA THR A 152 -13.90 22.72 -47.45
C THR A 152 -13.91 24.10 -46.76
N THR A 153 -14.34 24.14 -45.51
CA THR A 153 -13.82 25.09 -44.53
C THR A 153 -12.66 24.40 -43.83
N GLY A 154 -11.51 25.06 -43.73
CA GLY A 154 -10.36 24.55 -42.96
C GLY A 154 -10.78 24.36 -41.52
N VAL A 155 -11.18 23.14 -41.18
CA VAL A 155 -11.32 22.68 -39.81
C VAL A 155 -9.89 22.48 -39.35
N ALA A 156 -9.47 23.28 -38.37
CA ALA A 156 -8.25 23.01 -37.64
C ALA A 156 -8.31 21.54 -37.21
N VAL A 157 -7.38 20.72 -37.70
CA VAL A 157 -7.20 19.37 -37.20
C VAL A 157 -7.01 19.57 -35.69
N PRO A 158 -7.92 19.05 -34.83
CA PRO A 158 -7.71 19.14 -33.40
C PRO A 158 -6.32 18.55 -33.12
N PRO A 159 -5.59 19.11 -32.14
CA PRO A 159 -4.30 18.55 -31.75
C PRO A 159 -4.48 17.04 -31.60
N VAL A 160 -3.63 16.27 -32.29
CA VAL A 160 -3.60 14.81 -32.15
C VAL A 160 -3.35 14.58 -30.67
N GLY A 161 -4.36 14.05 -29.97
CA GLY A 161 -4.20 13.65 -28.57
C GLY A 161 -3.12 12.59 -28.44
N PRO A 162 -2.68 12.29 -27.21
CA PRO A 162 -1.81 11.13 -26.96
C PRO A 162 -2.43 9.87 -27.59
N ASP A 163 -1.59 8.92 -28.00
CA ASP A 163 -2.07 7.63 -28.50
C ASP A 163 -2.93 6.98 -27.40
N PRO A 164 -4.19 6.59 -27.67
CA PRO A 164 -5.05 5.91 -26.68
C PRO A 164 -4.37 4.71 -26.03
N PHE A 165 -3.48 4.02 -26.76
CA PHE A 165 -2.72 2.91 -26.22
C PHE A 165 -1.64 3.36 -25.24
N GLU A 166 -0.92 4.45 -25.49
CA GLU A 166 0.05 5.02 -24.55
C GLU A 166 -0.65 5.46 -23.24
N GLU A 167 -1.82 6.11 -23.35
CA GLU A 167 -2.63 6.49 -22.18
C GLU A 167 -3.09 5.26 -21.39
N TYR A 168 -3.54 4.20 -22.08
CA TYR A 168 -3.85 2.91 -21.43
C TYR A 168 -2.64 2.35 -20.69
N ILE A 169 -1.46 2.34 -21.30
CA ILE A 169 -0.24 1.82 -20.67
C ILE A 169 0.12 2.62 -19.41
N GLU A 170 0.03 3.95 -19.45
CA GLU A 170 0.30 4.79 -18.28
C GLU A 170 -0.70 4.55 -17.14
N VAL A 171 -2.00 4.45 -17.44
CA VAL A 171 -3.00 4.07 -16.44
C VAL A 171 -2.74 2.66 -15.92
N PHE A 172 -2.44 1.71 -16.80
CA PHE A 172 -2.23 0.31 -16.47
C PHE A 172 -1.00 0.08 -15.59
N LYS A 173 0.11 0.82 -15.82
CA LYS A 173 1.30 0.81 -14.95
C LYS A 173 0.98 1.15 -13.49
N THR A 174 -0.13 1.86 -13.26
CA THR A 174 -0.57 2.26 -11.92
C THR A 174 -1.55 1.29 -11.27
N TYR A 175 -1.91 0.20 -11.94
CA TYR A 175 -2.83 -0.79 -11.42
C TYR A 175 -2.27 -1.43 -10.15
N ASN A 176 -3.04 -1.37 -9.07
CA ASN A 176 -2.66 -1.96 -7.79
C ASN A 176 -3.70 -2.93 -7.23
N ALA A 177 -4.89 -3.10 -7.83
CA ALA A 177 -5.94 -4.05 -7.43
C ALA A 177 -6.25 -4.19 -5.91
N VAL A 178 -5.69 -3.35 -5.03
CA VAL A 178 -5.76 -3.50 -3.59
C VAL A 178 -7.15 -3.04 -3.18
N LYS A 179 -7.99 -4.01 -2.81
CA LYS A 179 -9.29 -3.75 -2.23
C LYS A 179 -9.16 -3.70 -0.72
N ILE A 180 -9.53 -2.56 -0.14
CA ILE A 180 -9.68 -2.42 1.30
C ILE A 180 -10.99 -3.12 1.67
N SER A 181 -10.95 -4.06 2.61
CA SER A 181 -12.17 -4.74 3.04
C SER A 181 -13.09 -3.74 3.74
N ALA A 182 -14.41 -3.98 3.69
CA ALA A 182 -15.37 -3.11 4.37
C ALA A 182 -15.16 -3.03 5.89
N GLU A 183 -14.54 -4.06 6.48
CA GLU A 183 -14.17 -4.10 7.89
C GLU A 183 -12.95 -3.20 8.16
N VAL A 184 -11.88 -3.35 7.38
CA VAL A 184 -10.68 -2.49 7.49
C VAL A 184 -11.04 -1.02 7.23
N ALA A 185 -11.83 -0.74 6.19
CA ALA A 185 -12.30 0.62 5.90
C ALA A 185 -13.16 1.20 7.05
N ALA A 186 -13.90 0.36 7.78
CA ALA A 186 -14.66 0.82 8.94
C ALA A 186 -13.74 1.13 10.13
N ASP A 187 -12.71 0.31 10.34
CA ASP A 187 -11.71 0.51 11.40
C ASP A 187 -10.83 1.74 11.14
N ASP A 188 -10.36 1.94 9.90
CA ASP A 188 -9.60 3.12 9.49
C ASP A 188 -10.40 4.41 9.70
N ARG A 189 -11.69 4.37 9.32
CA ARG A 189 -12.61 5.49 9.56
C ARG A 189 -12.78 5.80 11.04
N ASN A 190 -12.95 4.78 11.88
CA ASN A 190 -13.10 4.96 13.33
C ASN A 190 -11.81 5.49 13.95
N THR A 191 -10.65 5.01 13.50
CA THR A 191 -9.32 5.45 13.95
C THR A 191 -9.11 6.92 13.60
N TRP A 192 -9.44 7.33 12.38
CA TRP A 192 -9.35 8.72 11.92
C TRP A 192 -10.30 9.64 12.71
N LEU A 193 -11.55 9.24 12.97
CA LEU A 193 -12.44 10.04 13.85
C LEU A 193 -11.92 10.13 15.29
N GLY A 194 -11.30 9.05 15.78
CA GLY A 194 -10.64 9.03 17.08
C GLY A 194 -9.52 10.06 17.18
N SER A 195 -8.63 10.11 16.18
CA SER A 195 -7.51 11.05 16.17
C SER A 195 -7.96 12.51 16.09
N LEU A 196 -9.07 12.79 15.42
CA LEU A 196 -9.64 14.14 15.38
C LEU A 196 -10.19 14.58 16.73
N SER A 197 -10.81 13.67 17.48
CA SER A 197 -11.43 13.98 18.78
C SER A 197 -10.43 14.51 19.80
N ASP A 198 -9.16 14.11 19.70
CA ASP A 198 -8.09 14.56 20.60
C ASP A 198 -7.63 16.01 20.35
N ARG A 199 -8.00 16.62 19.21
CA ARG A 199 -7.60 17.98 18.83
C ARG A 199 -8.39 19.07 19.54
N GLY A 200 -9.61 18.79 19.99
CA GLY A 200 -10.45 19.78 20.64
C GLY A 200 -11.94 19.41 20.71
N PRO A 201 -12.71 20.08 21.58
CA PRO A 201 -14.14 19.80 21.76
C PRO A 201 -14.96 19.98 20.48
N GLU A 202 -14.56 20.86 19.58
CA GLU A 202 -15.19 21.08 18.28
C GLU A 202 -15.10 19.87 17.33
N PHE A 203 -14.14 18.97 17.56
CA PHE A 203 -13.95 17.75 16.76
C PHE A 203 -14.66 16.52 17.35
N THR A 204 -15.02 16.55 18.64
CA THR A 204 -15.62 15.40 19.36
C THR A 204 -17.03 15.00 18.89
N SER A 205 -17.70 15.88 18.14
CA SER A 205 -19.04 15.66 17.60
C SER A 205 -19.08 15.67 16.08
N LEU A 206 -17.95 15.43 15.42
CA LEU A 206 -17.90 15.33 13.97
C LEU A 206 -18.67 14.09 13.50
N GLU A 207 -19.67 14.32 12.66
CA GLU A 207 -20.31 13.27 11.87
C GLU A 207 -19.74 13.34 10.45
N ILE A 208 -19.47 12.18 9.86
CA ILE A 208 -18.97 12.10 8.48
C ILE A 208 -20.14 12.28 7.53
N GLU A 209 -20.13 13.38 6.78
CA GLU A 209 -21.14 13.71 5.79
C GLU A 209 -20.76 13.14 4.41
N PRO A 210 -21.63 12.38 3.72
CA PRO A 210 -21.32 11.91 2.36
C PRO A 210 -21.35 13.08 1.37
N LEU A 211 -20.29 13.21 0.56
CA LEU A 211 -20.16 14.26 -0.45
C LEU A 211 -20.00 13.67 -1.85
N LYS A 212 -21.09 13.69 -2.64
CA LYS A 212 -21.18 13.14 -4.00
C LYS A 212 -21.45 14.22 -5.04
N ILE A 213 -20.59 15.23 -5.08
CA ILE A 213 -20.74 16.37 -6.00
C ILE A 213 -19.68 16.40 -7.11
N PHE A 214 -18.71 15.49 -7.05
CA PHE A 214 -17.62 15.43 -8.00
C PHE A 214 -18.06 14.70 -9.27
N ASP A 215 -17.81 15.31 -10.42
CA ASP A 215 -17.93 14.61 -11.69
C ASP A 215 -16.97 13.41 -11.71
N PRO A 216 -17.29 12.33 -12.44
CA PRO A 216 -16.36 11.23 -12.64
C PRO A 216 -15.00 11.70 -13.21
N LEU A 217 -13.94 10.96 -12.90
CA LEU A 217 -12.62 11.16 -13.50
C LEU A 217 -12.65 10.70 -14.97
N PRO A 218 -12.19 11.50 -15.92
CA PRO A 218 -12.20 11.11 -17.32
C PRO A 218 -11.24 9.93 -17.56
N TYR A 219 -11.63 9.03 -18.45
CA TYR A 219 -10.77 7.98 -19.00
C TYR A 219 -10.93 7.99 -20.53
N GLU A 220 -10.00 8.63 -21.24
CA GLU A 220 -10.18 8.98 -22.65
C GLU A 220 -9.67 7.89 -23.61
N ALA A 221 -8.80 7.00 -23.12
CA ALA A 221 -8.27 5.88 -23.91
C ALA A 221 -9.36 4.97 -24.48
N ASN A 222 -10.52 4.85 -23.80
CA ASN A 222 -11.60 3.92 -24.13
C ASN A 222 -11.14 2.47 -24.31
N ILE A 223 -10.02 2.08 -23.67
CA ILE A 223 -9.49 0.73 -23.72
C ILE A 223 -9.93 -0.05 -22.48
N CYS A 224 -10.29 -1.32 -22.62
CA CYS A 224 -10.73 -2.10 -21.46
C CYS A 224 -9.58 -2.26 -20.44
N LEU A 225 -9.87 -1.84 -19.20
CA LEU A 225 -8.97 -2.00 -18.06
C LEU A 225 -9.14 -3.40 -17.46
N PRO A 226 -8.05 -4.06 -16.99
CA PRO A 226 -8.13 -5.44 -16.47
C PRO A 226 -9.07 -5.61 -15.27
N GLY A 227 -9.21 -4.57 -14.45
CA GLY A 227 -10.23 -4.47 -13.42
C GLY A 227 -11.12 -3.25 -13.69
N THR A 228 -12.42 -3.38 -13.46
CA THR A 228 -13.30 -2.20 -13.46
C THR A 228 -12.87 -1.28 -12.31
N PRO A 229 -12.50 -0.02 -12.58
CA PRO A 229 -12.11 0.90 -11.53
C PRO A 229 -13.29 1.15 -10.59
N GLU A 230 -13.04 1.00 -9.29
CA GLU A 230 -14.03 1.36 -8.27
C GLU A 230 -14.01 2.89 -8.04
N ALA A 231 -14.99 3.41 -7.30
CA ALA A 231 -14.95 4.80 -6.90
C ALA A 231 -13.92 5.02 -5.79
N ALA A 232 -13.11 6.06 -5.91
CA ALA A 232 -12.23 6.48 -4.83
C ALA A 232 -13.09 7.01 -3.68
N GLN A 233 -12.89 6.50 -2.46
CA GLN A 233 -13.52 7.02 -1.25
C GLN A 233 -12.46 7.57 -0.31
N LEU A 234 -12.54 8.86 0.01
CA LEU A 234 -11.57 9.56 0.84
C LEU A 234 -12.26 10.27 1.99
N LEU A 235 -11.63 10.24 3.17
CA LEU A 235 -12.01 11.09 4.29
C LEU A 235 -11.30 12.44 4.18
N VAL A 236 -12.07 13.50 4.35
CA VAL A 236 -11.60 14.88 4.24
C VAL A 236 -12.08 15.67 5.44
N LEU A 237 -11.17 16.38 6.09
CA LEU A 237 -11.50 17.36 7.11
C LEU A 237 -11.41 18.76 6.50
N VAL A 238 -12.47 19.54 6.69
CA VAL A 238 -12.58 20.92 6.24
C VAL A 238 -12.77 21.80 7.47
N ASP A 239 -12.03 22.90 7.56
CA ASP A 239 -12.17 23.87 8.63
C ASP A 239 -13.48 24.69 8.50
N ALA A 240 -13.71 25.64 9.40
CA ALA A 240 -14.90 26.48 9.37
C ALA A 240 -14.92 27.41 8.14
N GLU A 241 -13.75 27.81 7.67
CA GLU A 241 -13.53 28.67 6.52
C GLU A 241 -13.63 27.93 5.16
N GLY A 242 -13.91 26.63 5.17
CA GLY A 242 -14.02 25.84 3.94
C GLY A 242 -12.68 25.41 3.35
N ASN A 243 -11.56 25.58 4.07
CA ASN A 243 -10.26 25.10 3.63
C ASN A 243 -10.04 23.65 4.06
N LEU A 244 -9.35 22.91 3.20
CA LEU A 244 -8.93 21.54 3.46
C LEU A 244 -7.76 21.53 4.46
N ASP A 245 -7.86 20.73 5.52
CA ASP A 245 -6.73 20.48 6.42
C ASP A 245 -5.78 19.46 5.77
N GLU A 246 -4.76 19.95 5.04
CA GLU A 246 -3.83 19.12 4.26
C GLU A 246 -3.06 18.09 5.13
N ASP A 247 -2.90 18.36 6.43
CA ASP A 247 -2.21 17.44 7.35
C ASP A 247 -3.11 16.29 7.85
N GLN A 248 -4.42 16.35 7.60
CA GLN A 248 -5.39 15.30 7.93
C GLN A 248 -5.99 14.66 6.69
N TYR A 249 -5.30 14.85 5.57
CA TYR A 249 -5.58 14.22 4.31
C TYR A 249 -5.19 12.74 4.35
N GLN A 250 -6.15 11.86 4.07
CA GLN A 250 -6.03 10.40 3.96
C GLN A 250 -6.09 9.63 5.29
N PRO A 251 -7.06 8.70 5.40
CA PRO A 251 -6.96 7.49 4.59
C PRO A 251 -7.95 7.41 3.42
N PHE A 252 -7.52 6.79 2.32
CA PHE A 252 -8.45 6.21 1.36
C PHE A 252 -9.19 5.08 2.06
N LEU A 253 -10.52 5.15 2.13
CA LEU A 253 -11.35 4.05 2.60
C LEU A 253 -11.62 3.04 1.49
N GLN A 254 -11.56 3.50 0.24
CA GLN A 254 -11.66 2.68 -0.96
C GLN A 254 -10.79 3.32 -2.04
N ARG A 255 -9.96 2.51 -2.69
CA ARG A 255 -9.18 2.92 -3.85
C ARG A 255 -9.90 2.51 -5.13
N THR A 256 -9.58 3.20 -6.22
CA THR A 256 -10.09 2.85 -7.55
C THR A 256 -9.50 1.55 -8.09
N GLY A 257 -8.40 1.08 -7.50
CA GLY A 257 -7.56 -0.01 -8.03
C GLY A 257 -6.47 0.49 -8.96
N TYR A 258 -6.43 1.78 -9.30
CA TYR A 258 -5.43 2.41 -10.16
C TYR A 258 -4.89 3.68 -9.50
N ARG A 259 -3.57 3.73 -9.22
CA ARG A 259 -2.96 4.87 -8.53
C ARG A 259 -3.09 6.18 -9.31
N SER A 260 -3.11 6.14 -10.64
CA SER A 260 -3.34 7.32 -11.48
C SER A 260 -4.70 7.97 -11.18
N PHE A 261 -5.77 7.17 -11.09
CA PHE A 261 -7.10 7.66 -10.73
C PHE A 261 -7.18 8.07 -9.25
N ASP A 262 -6.55 7.35 -8.34
CA ASP A 262 -6.48 7.75 -6.92
C ASP A 262 -5.82 9.13 -6.77
N ASN A 263 -4.71 9.38 -7.47
CA ASN A 263 -4.00 10.66 -7.48
C ASN A 263 -4.84 11.76 -8.16
N ALA A 264 -5.54 11.45 -9.25
CA ALA A 264 -6.43 12.39 -9.90
C ALA A 264 -7.63 12.76 -9.01
N ALA A 265 -8.21 11.79 -8.28
CA ALA A 265 -9.25 12.04 -7.28
C ALA A 265 -8.74 12.96 -6.16
N ALA A 266 -7.55 12.65 -5.64
CA ALA A 266 -6.87 13.45 -4.63
C ALA A 266 -6.73 14.92 -5.05
N GLU A 267 -6.19 15.13 -6.25
CA GLU A 267 -5.96 16.46 -6.80
C GLU A 267 -7.29 17.20 -7.05
N LYS A 268 -8.31 16.49 -7.54
CA LYS A 268 -9.65 17.05 -7.75
C LYS A 268 -10.32 17.51 -6.44
N ILE A 269 -10.07 16.81 -5.34
CA ILE A 269 -10.52 17.18 -4.00
C ILE A 269 -9.80 18.44 -3.51
N LYS A 270 -8.47 18.52 -3.69
CA LYS A 270 -7.68 19.70 -3.29
C LYS A 270 -8.10 20.98 -4.02
N GLN A 271 -8.53 20.84 -5.28
CA GLN A 271 -8.99 21.96 -6.10
C GLN A 271 -10.46 22.36 -5.83
N HIS A 272 -11.15 21.65 -4.94
CA HIS A 272 -12.57 21.91 -4.66
C HIS A 272 -12.75 22.97 -3.57
N ASP A 273 -13.58 23.97 -3.86
CA ASP A 273 -14.01 24.96 -2.87
C ASP A 273 -15.14 24.37 -1.99
N PHE A 274 -14.79 23.98 -0.76
CA PHE A 274 -15.78 23.44 0.18
C PHE A 274 -16.65 24.55 0.80
N PRO A 275 -17.90 24.24 1.17
CA PRO A 275 -18.79 25.24 1.75
C PRO A 275 -18.31 25.67 3.15
N GLU A 276 -18.19 26.99 3.35
CA GLU A 276 -17.97 27.61 4.66
C GLU A 276 -19.06 27.23 5.67
N GLY A 277 -18.69 27.13 6.96
CA GLY A 277 -19.59 26.80 8.05
C GLY A 277 -19.15 27.37 9.39
N ASP A 278 -20.01 27.25 10.41
CA ASP A 278 -19.69 27.75 11.76
C ASP A 278 -18.74 26.80 12.55
N MET A 279 -18.51 25.58 12.03
CA MET A 279 -17.74 24.52 12.68
C MET A 279 -17.00 23.70 11.61
N PRO A 280 -15.86 23.06 11.95
CA PRO A 280 -15.21 22.08 11.07
C PRO A 280 -16.18 20.96 10.67
N ARG A 281 -15.95 20.37 9.50
CA ARG A 281 -16.77 19.26 8.97
C ARG A 281 -15.90 18.15 8.42
N ALA A 282 -16.34 16.93 8.64
CA ALA A 282 -15.74 15.74 8.06
C ALA A 282 -16.61 15.26 6.88
N TYR A 283 -16.00 15.05 5.72
CA TYR A 283 -16.68 14.53 4.54
C TYR A 283 -16.14 13.15 4.15
N LEU A 284 -17.03 12.27 3.70
CA LEU A 284 -16.70 11.11 2.90
C LEU A 284 -16.91 11.47 1.43
N VAL A 285 -15.82 11.76 0.73
CA VAL A 285 -15.86 12.10 -0.69
C VAL A 285 -15.80 10.83 -1.52
N GLU A 286 -16.70 10.70 -2.50
CA GLU A 286 -16.72 9.60 -3.46
C GLU A 286 -16.56 10.14 -4.88
N ILE A 287 -15.50 9.70 -5.59
CA ILE A 287 -15.22 10.09 -6.97
C ILE A 287 -15.13 8.83 -7.85
N ALA A 288 -16.09 8.67 -8.75
CA ALA A 288 -16.09 7.58 -9.72
C ALA A 288 -15.11 7.84 -10.88
N VAL A 289 -14.77 6.80 -11.64
CA VAL A 289 -14.08 6.92 -12.93
C VAL A 289 -15.12 6.78 -14.04
N ASP A 290 -15.04 7.61 -15.08
CA ASP A 290 -15.86 7.55 -16.28
C ASP A 290 -15.42 6.37 -17.16
N TYR A 291 -15.74 5.16 -16.68
CA TYR A 291 -15.36 3.91 -17.33
C TYR A 291 -16.62 3.08 -17.60
N ASP A 292 -16.85 2.74 -18.86
CA ASP A 292 -17.91 1.82 -19.27
C ASP A 292 -17.31 0.49 -19.72
N ALA A 293 -17.41 -0.53 -18.85
CA ALA A 293 -16.96 -1.88 -19.16
C ALA A 293 -17.67 -2.52 -20.37
N ALA A 294 -18.83 -1.98 -20.78
CA ALA A 294 -19.60 -2.45 -21.93
C ALA A 294 -19.27 -1.69 -23.23
N ASP A 295 -18.62 -0.53 -23.14
CA ASP A 295 -18.33 0.36 -24.27
C ASP A 295 -16.82 0.68 -24.40
N CYS A 296 -15.97 -0.18 -23.84
CA CYS A 296 -14.52 -0.14 -24.04
C CYS A 296 -14.09 -1.06 -25.18
N ASP A 297 -13.08 -0.64 -25.93
CA ASP A 297 -12.38 -1.50 -26.87
C ASP A 297 -11.33 -2.30 -26.10
N TRP A 298 -11.33 -3.62 -26.19
CA TRP A 298 -10.16 -4.37 -25.70
C TRP A 298 -8.92 -3.85 -26.43
N PRO A 299 -7.75 -3.77 -25.75
CA PRO A 299 -6.52 -3.37 -26.40
C PRO A 299 -6.44 -4.13 -27.72
N PRO A 300 -6.14 -3.45 -28.86
CA PRO A 300 -6.10 -4.13 -30.14
C PRO A 300 -5.29 -5.40 -29.92
N GLN A 301 -5.86 -6.56 -30.24
CA GLN A 301 -5.11 -7.80 -30.20
C GLN A 301 -3.98 -7.59 -31.19
N VAL A 302 -2.86 -7.09 -30.68
CA VAL A 302 -1.62 -7.05 -31.39
C VAL A 302 -1.48 -8.51 -31.75
N GLU A 303 -1.50 -8.88 -33.03
CA GLU A 303 -1.44 -10.27 -33.51
C GLU A 303 -0.21 -11.05 -32.97
N LYS A 304 0.61 -10.40 -32.13
CA LYS A 304 1.84 -10.82 -31.49
C LYS A 304 1.76 -10.99 -29.96
N LEU A 305 0.76 -10.47 -29.24
CA LEU A 305 0.67 -10.71 -27.78
C LEU A 305 -0.04 -12.05 -27.53
N PRO A 306 0.62 -13.04 -26.92
CA PRO A 306 0.00 -14.35 -26.69
C PRO A 306 -1.21 -14.24 -25.75
N ASP A 307 -2.28 -15.01 -25.99
CA ASP A 307 -3.45 -15.09 -25.09
C ASP A 307 -3.04 -15.40 -23.63
N GLU A 308 -1.92 -16.10 -23.46
CA GLU A 308 -1.34 -16.40 -22.15
C GLU A 308 -0.92 -15.13 -21.39
N TYR A 309 -0.51 -14.05 -22.09
CA TYR A 309 -0.15 -12.78 -21.45
C TYR A 309 -1.36 -12.13 -20.79
N PHE A 310 -2.46 -12.02 -21.54
CA PHE A 310 -3.71 -11.50 -20.99
C PHE A 310 -4.28 -12.42 -19.93
N THR A 311 -4.12 -13.74 -20.07
CA THR A 311 -4.49 -14.69 -19.01
C THR A 311 -3.70 -14.43 -17.72
N VAL A 312 -2.40 -14.16 -17.81
CA VAL A 312 -1.58 -13.82 -16.63
C VAL A 312 -2.04 -12.49 -16.02
N LEU A 313 -2.32 -11.47 -16.85
CA LEU A 313 -2.80 -10.17 -16.37
C LEU A 313 -4.20 -10.22 -15.76
N ASP A 314 -5.13 -10.98 -16.34
CA ASP A 314 -6.49 -11.18 -15.82
C ASP A 314 -6.47 -11.92 -14.47
N ASN A 315 -5.41 -12.71 -14.23
CA ASN A 315 -5.16 -13.39 -12.97
C ASN A 315 -4.30 -12.59 -12.00
N TYR A 316 -3.97 -11.34 -12.31
CA TYR A 316 -3.30 -10.46 -11.36
C TYR A 316 -4.26 -10.11 -10.22
N ILE A 317 -3.82 -10.36 -8.99
CA ILE A 317 -4.60 -10.15 -7.77
C ILE A 317 -4.09 -8.99 -6.92
N GLY A 318 -3.14 -8.19 -7.44
CA GLY A 318 -2.56 -7.03 -6.76
C GLY A 318 -1.09 -7.20 -6.39
N PRO A 319 -0.35 -6.10 -6.13
CA PRO A 319 1.01 -6.14 -5.65
C PRO A 319 0.93 -6.66 -4.22
N ALA A 320 1.12 -7.97 -4.07
CA ALA A 320 1.20 -8.65 -2.80
C ALA A 320 0.00 -8.38 -1.86
N LEU A 321 -1.07 -9.17 -2.01
CA LEU A 321 -2.03 -9.41 -0.92
C LEU A 321 -1.38 -9.98 0.36
N THR A 322 -0.08 -10.27 0.32
CA THR A 322 0.71 -10.68 1.47
C THR A 322 2.03 -9.89 1.53
N THR A 323 2.05 -8.78 2.27
CA THR A 323 3.29 -8.13 2.74
C THR A 323 4.14 -9.13 3.55
N PRO A 324 5.41 -8.86 3.86
CA PRO A 324 6.17 -9.72 4.78
C PRO A 324 5.46 -9.92 6.13
N ALA A 325 4.75 -8.90 6.62
CA ALA A 325 3.94 -8.98 7.83
C ALA A 325 2.71 -9.88 7.65
N ASP A 326 1.97 -9.71 6.54
CA ASP A 326 0.81 -10.56 6.24
C ASP A 326 1.23 -12.01 5.99
N SER A 327 2.39 -12.23 5.37
CA SER A 327 2.93 -13.57 5.16
C SER A 327 3.26 -14.25 6.49
N LYS A 328 3.85 -13.51 7.43
CA LYS A 328 4.06 -13.99 8.79
C LYS A 328 2.72 -14.27 9.50
N ALA A 329 1.75 -13.37 9.39
CA ALA A 329 0.42 -13.56 9.98
C ALA A 329 -0.34 -14.77 9.37
N ALA A 330 -0.21 -14.99 8.05
CA ALA A 330 -0.77 -16.15 7.36
C ALA A 330 -0.09 -17.45 7.81
N GLN A 331 1.23 -17.44 7.99
CA GLN A 331 1.97 -18.56 8.55
C GLN A 331 1.54 -18.88 9.99
N GLU A 332 1.42 -17.87 10.84
CA GLU A 332 0.94 -18.02 12.23
C GLU A 332 -0.50 -18.56 12.26
N THR A 333 -1.38 -18.06 11.38
CA THR A 333 -2.76 -18.53 11.25
C THR A 333 -2.81 -19.99 10.80
N TRP A 334 -1.97 -20.36 9.84
CA TRP A 334 -1.84 -21.74 9.38
C TRP A 334 -1.34 -22.65 10.51
N LEU A 335 -0.26 -22.29 11.20
CA LEU A 335 0.27 -23.05 12.34
C LEU A 335 -0.76 -23.22 13.47
N ALA A 336 -1.50 -22.16 13.79
CA ALA A 336 -2.60 -22.22 14.76
C ALA A 336 -3.71 -23.18 14.31
N SER A 337 -4.07 -23.17 13.02
CA SER A 337 -5.07 -24.10 12.48
C SER A 337 -4.66 -25.57 12.55
N LEU A 338 -3.35 -25.84 12.50
CA LEU A 338 -2.81 -27.19 12.67
C LEU A 338 -2.86 -27.63 14.14
N ALA A 339 -2.58 -26.73 15.08
CA ALA A 339 -2.67 -27.02 16.51
C ALA A 339 -4.09 -27.43 16.96
N ASP A 340 -5.11 -26.87 16.30
CA ASP A 340 -6.52 -27.18 16.57
C ASP A 340 -6.99 -28.47 15.87
N ASN A 341 -6.17 -29.09 15.01
CA ASN A 341 -6.53 -30.28 14.25
C ASN A 341 -6.05 -31.58 14.93
N ASP A 342 -6.93 -32.15 15.76
CA ASP A 342 -6.70 -33.42 16.47
C ASP A 342 -6.39 -34.64 15.57
N GLU A 343 -6.61 -34.56 14.25
CA GLU A 343 -6.32 -35.67 13.31
C GLU A 343 -4.85 -35.76 12.91
N LEU A 344 -4.07 -34.69 13.10
CA LEU A 344 -2.65 -34.66 12.76
C LEU A 344 -1.80 -35.04 13.98
N GLU A 345 -1.03 -36.12 13.85
CA GLU A 345 0.03 -36.45 14.82
C GLU A 345 1.20 -35.47 14.64
N LEU A 346 1.05 -34.28 15.22
CA LEU A 346 2.09 -33.26 15.26
C LEU A 346 3.11 -33.58 16.37
N PRO A 347 4.40 -33.23 16.16
CA PRO A 347 5.42 -33.39 17.18
C PRO A 347 5.02 -32.60 18.44
N VAL A 348 5.20 -33.23 19.61
CA VAL A 348 4.90 -32.62 20.91
C VAL A 348 5.99 -31.60 21.24
N MET A 349 5.86 -30.40 20.68
CA MET A 349 6.73 -29.26 20.98
C MET A 349 5.92 -28.17 21.68
N ASP A 350 6.57 -27.44 22.59
CA ASP A 350 5.93 -26.32 23.31
C ASP A 350 5.54 -25.17 22.37
N GLU A 351 6.14 -25.11 21.17
CA GLU A 351 5.86 -24.14 20.12
C GLU A 351 5.98 -24.83 18.75
N LEU A 352 4.91 -24.78 17.93
CA LEU A 352 4.96 -25.26 16.55
C LEU A 352 5.69 -24.22 15.69
N ALA A 353 6.84 -24.60 15.15
CA ALA A 353 7.58 -23.81 14.19
C ALA A 353 7.65 -24.56 12.86
N ALA A 354 7.53 -23.83 11.75
CA ALA A 354 7.80 -24.37 10.42
C ALA A 354 9.20 -23.95 9.97
N GLU A 355 9.92 -24.87 9.35
CA GLU A 355 11.27 -24.66 8.82
C GLU A 355 11.19 -24.27 7.33
N ASP A 356 12.04 -23.36 6.88
CA ASP A 356 12.16 -23.05 5.45
C ASP A 356 12.81 -24.24 4.73
N PHE A 357 12.20 -24.70 3.63
CA PHE A 357 12.69 -25.82 2.83
C PHE A 357 13.52 -25.33 1.64
N GLU A 358 14.85 -25.36 1.78
CA GLU A 358 15.80 -24.82 0.79
C GLU A 358 16.05 -25.76 -0.41
N ASP A 359 15.75 -27.06 -0.29
CA ASP A 359 16.02 -28.05 -1.35
C ASP A 359 14.97 -28.04 -2.49
N PHE A 360 14.05 -27.08 -2.50
CA PHE A 360 13.04 -26.95 -3.56
C PHE A 360 13.60 -26.19 -4.76
N GLU A 361 14.05 -26.92 -5.78
CA GLU A 361 14.68 -26.34 -6.98
C GLU A 361 13.70 -26.04 -8.14
N TYR A 362 12.39 -26.27 -7.97
CA TYR A 362 11.42 -26.07 -9.04
C TYR A 362 10.93 -24.61 -9.10
N GLU A 363 10.80 -24.11 -10.31
CA GLU A 363 10.37 -22.74 -10.59
C GLU A 363 9.07 -22.77 -11.40
N VAL A 364 8.20 -21.78 -11.19
CA VAL A 364 7.02 -21.59 -12.06
C VAL A 364 7.48 -20.97 -13.37
N PRO A 365 7.32 -21.65 -14.52
CA PRO A 365 7.74 -21.11 -15.79
C PRO A 365 6.86 -19.92 -16.19
N TYR A 366 7.49 -18.80 -16.53
CA TYR A 366 6.84 -17.69 -17.23
C TYR A 366 7.39 -17.63 -18.67
N PRO A 367 6.71 -18.31 -19.62
CA PRO A 367 7.25 -18.52 -20.97
C PRO A 367 7.23 -17.26 -21.84
N LEU A 368 6.64 -16.18 -21.34
CA LEU A 368 6.45 -14.94 -22.06
C LEU A 368 7.65 -14.06 -21.76
N GLU A 369 8.49 -13.80 -22.77
CA GLU A 369 9.56 -12.80 -22.66
C GLU A 369 8.97 -11.36 -22.65
N ILE A 370 7.80 -11.14 -22.04
CA ILE A 370 7.08 -9.86 -22.01
C ILE A 370 7.04 -9.37 -20.59
N CYS A 371 7.40 -8.11 -20.36
CA CYS A 371 7.40 -7.56 -19.02
C CYS A 371 6.00 -7.55 -18.43
N LEU A 372 5.90 -8.06 -17.21
CA LEU A 372 4.73 -7.88 -16.38
C LEU A 372 4.78 -6.47 -15.78
N PRO A 373 3.63 -5.78 -15.65
CA PRO A 373 3.58 -4.45 -15.04
C PRO A 373 4.20 -4.43 -13.65
N LEU A 374 4.06 -5.54 -12.90
CA LEU A 374 4.73 -5.75 -11.62
C LEU A 374 5.42 -7.10 -11.60
N ALA A 375 6.68 -7.14 -11.21
CA ALA A 375 7.42 -8.39 -11.11
C ALA A 375 6.75 -9.32 -10.07
N PRO A 376 6.46 -10.59 -10.43
CA PRO A 376 5.96 -11.56 -9.47
C PRO A 376 6.96 -11.75 -8.34
N LYS A 377 6.44 -12.00 -7.14
CA LYS A 377 7.24 -12.43 -5.98
C LYS A 377 7.29 -13.96 -5.93
N ASP A 378 8.14 -14.49 -5.07
CA ASP A 378 8.13 -15.93 -4.78
C ASP A 378 6.86 -16.31 -4.02
N ALA A 379 6.25 -17.43 -4.41
CA ALA A 379 5.16 -18.02 -3.66
C ALA A 379 5.71 -18.70 -2.41
N LYS A 380 4.97 -18.67 -1.30
CA LYS A 380 5.28 -19.48 -0.11
C LYS A 380 4.11 -20.36 0.25
N PHE A 381 4.37 -21.63 0.51
CA PHE A 381 3.36 -22.60 0.93
C PHE A 381 3.77 -23.29 2.22
N GLY A 382 2.86 -23.31 3.20
CA GLY A 382 2.95 -24.15 4.37
C GLY A 382 2.51 -25.57 4.03
N VAL A 383 3.36 -26.56 4.34
CA VAL A 383 3.09 -27.99 4.10
C VAL A 383 3.32 -28.82 5.36
N VAL A 384 2.51 -29.87 5.50
CA VAL A 384 2.66 -30.88 6.56
C VAL A 384 3.12 -32.18 5.92
N LEU A 385 4.33 -32.62 6.24
CA LEU A 385 4.93 -33.83 5.69
C LEU A 385 4.89 -34.98 6.68
N GLN A 386 4.40 -36.13 6.22
CA GLN A 386 4.48 -37.38 6.97
C GLN A 386 5.90 -37.99 6.88
N PRO A 387 6.27 -38.90 7.78
CA PRO A 387 7.58 -39.59 7.74
C PRO A 387 7.91 -40.26 6.40
N ASP A 388 6.88 -40.67 5.64
CA ASP A 388 7.06 -41.29 4.32
C ASP A 388 7.31 -40.27 3.18
N GLY A 389 7.46 -38.98 3.50
CA GLY A 389 7.70 -37.91 2.55
C GLY A 389 6.43 -37.46 1.80
N LYS A 390 5.24 -37.93 2.18
CA LYS A 390 3.98 -37.47 1.56
C LYS A 390 3.37 -36.30 2.32
N LEU A 391 2.68 -35.45 1.58
CA LEU A 391 1.83 -34.40 2.13
C LEU A 391 0.65 -35.00 2.89
N SER A 392 0.46 -34.58 4.13
CA SER A 392 -0.69 -34.97 4.97
C SER A 392 -1.96 -34.18 4.62
N THR A 393 -1.79 -32.94 4.15
CA THR A 393 -2.85 -32.00 3.76
C THR A 393 -2.46 -31.26 2.48
N GLU A 394 -3.43 -30.61 1.83
CA GLU A 394 -3.16 -29.74 0.67
C GLU A 394 -2.26 -28.56 1.10
N PRO A 395 -1.29 -28.12 0.26
CA PRO A 395 -0.46 -26.98 0.58
C PRO A 395 -1.27 -25.71 0.86
N VAL A 396 -0.96 -25.03 1.96
CA VAL A 396 -1.64 -23.79 2.36
C VAL A 396 -0.81 -22.60 1.91
N MET A 397 -1.40 -21.66 1.17
CA MET A 397 -0.69 -20.47 0.74
C MET A 397 -0.37 -19.56 1.93
N VAL A 398 0.92 -19.28 2.11
CA VAL A 398 1.48 -18.36 3.11
C VAL A 398 1.88 -17.03 2.46
N ARG A 399 2.25 -17.04 1.18
CA ARG A 399 2.53 -15.84 0.40
C ARG A 399 2.16 -16.04 -1.05
N SER A 400 1.47 -15.06 -1.64
CA SER A 400 1.15 -15.01 -3.07
C SER A 400 2.27 -14.36 -3.88
N THR A 401 2.43 -14.80 -5.12
CA THR A 401 3.26 -14.17 -6.16
C THR A 401 2.70 -12.81 -6.62
N GLY A 402 1.43 -12.51 -6.33
CA GLY A 402 0.66 -11.40 -6.89
C GLY A 402 -0.15 -11.79 -8.14
N TYR A 403 0.02 -13.03 -8.63
CA TYR A 403 -0.66 -13.56 -9.82
C TYR A 403 -1.24 -14.94 -9.51
N GLN A 404 -2.57 -15.07 -9.49
CA GLN A 404 -3.27 -16.31 -9.17
C GLN A 404 -2.83 -17.48 -10.07
N ASN A 405 -2.51 -17.21 -11.34
CA ASN A 405 -2.05 -18.24 -12.27
C ASN A 405 -0.71 -18.85 -11.82
N PHE A 406 0.24 -18.02 -11.38
CA PHE A 406 1.52 -18.50 -10.87
C PHE A 406 1.36 -19.19 -9.52
N ASP A 407 0.48 -18.68 -8.68
CA ASP A 407 0.15 -19.30 -7.39
C ASP A 407 -0.43 -20.71 -7.55
N ASP A 408 -1.34 -20.91 -8.51
CA ASP A 408 -1.94 -22.22 -8.79
C ASP A 408 -0.90 -23.19 -9.36
N ARG A 409 -0.06 -22.73 -10.30
CA ARG A 409 1.07 -23.53 -10.83
C ARG A 409 2.09 -23.87 -9.74
N ALA A 410 2.43 -22.92 -8.86
CA ALA A 410 3.33 -23.14 -7.75
C ALA A 410 2.76 -24.19 -6.78
N ARG A 411 1.46 -24.12 -6.48
CA ARG A 411 0.79 -25.14 -5.65
C ARG A 411 0.83 -26.52 -6.29
N GLU A 412 0.61 -26.62 -7.59
CA GLU A 412 0.71 -27.88 -8.34
C GLU A 412 2.13 -28.46 -8.23
N LEU A 413 3.17 -27.63 -8.43
CA LEU A 413 4.57 -28.04 -8.26
C LEU A 413 4.87 -28.56 -6.85
N VAL A 414 4.40 -27.87 -5.81
CA VAL A 414 4.56 -28.31 -4.41
C VAL A 414 3.81 -29.61 -4.13
N THR A 415 2.61 -29.76 -4.71
CA THR A 415 1.77 -30.95 -4.53
C THR A 415 2.38 -32.20 -5.17
N ASP A 416 2.98 -32.04 -6.35
CA ASP A 416 3.60 -33.13 -7.11
C ASP A 416 5.04 -33.44 -6.67
N PHE A 417 5.64 -32.60 -5.82
CA PHE A 417 7.00 -32.78 -5.34
C PHE A 417 7.14 -34.00 -4.42
N GLN A 418 8.20 -34.78 -4.63
CA GLN A 418 8.54 -35.92 -3.80
C GLN A 418 9.49 -35.49 -2.69
N PHE A 419 8.95 -35.17 -1.53
CA PHE A 419 9.75 -34.73 -0.39
C PHE A 419 10.62 -35.88 0.16
N PRO A 420 11.80 -35.55 0.71
CA PRO A 420 12.64 -36.55 1.38
C PRO A 420 11.88 -37.18 2.55
N THR A 421 12.07 -38.49 2.75
CA THR A 421 11.53 -39.20 3.91
C THR A 421 12.23 -38.73 5.17
N ALA A 422 11.50 -38.67 6.27
CA ALA A 422 12.01 -38.29 7.58
C ALA A 422 11.59 -39.31 8.66
N ASP A 423 12.17 -39.19 9.86
CA ASP A 423 11.81 -40.05 10.98
C ASP A 423 10.52 -39.60 11.69
N GLU A 424 10.10 -38.35 11.50
CA GLU A 424 8.93 -37.73 12.12
C GLU A 424 8.14 -36.85 11.15
N THR A 425 6.98 -36.35 11.60
CA THR A 425 6.17 -35.39 10.85
C THR A 425 6.86 -34.02 10.86
N HIS A 426 7.07 -33.42 9.69
CA HIS A 426 7.68 -32.08 9.56
C HIS A 426 6.66 -31.03 9.12
N LEU A 427 6.83 -29.80 9.63
CA LEU A 427 6.14 -28.61 9.16
C LEU A 427 7.14 -27.77 8.38
N LEU A 428 6.92 -27.61 7.07
CA LEU A 428 7.84 -26.86 6.22
C LEU A 428 7.13 -25.67 5.57
N VAL A 429 7.90 -24.62 5.29
CA VAL A 429 7.54 -23.54 4.38
C VAL A 429 8.34 -23.72 3.10
N VAL A 430 7.65 -24.02 2.00
CA VAL A 430 8.25 -24.20 0.68
C VAL A 430 8.19 -22.88 -0.08
N ILE A 431 9.35 -22.42 -0.56
CA ILE A 431 9.46 -21.22 -1.39
C ILE A 431 9.52 -21.64 -2.85
N VAL A 432 8.63 -21.11 -3.68
CA VAL A 432 8.56 -21.42 -5.12
C VAL A 432 8.82 -20.13 -5.90
N PRO A 433 9.99 -19.97 -6.53
CA PRO A 433 10.27 -18.83 -7.37
C PRO A 433 9.47 -18.89 -8.68
N VAL A 434 9.24 -17.73 -9.28
CA VAL A 434 8.74 -17.61 -10.65
C VAL A 434 9.93 -17.31 -11.55
N ASP A 435 10.09 -18.06 -12.65
CA ASP A 435 11.13 -17.84 -13.67
C ASP A 435 10.82 -16.55 -14.47
N TYR A 436 10.98 -15.41 -13.81
CA TYR A 436 10.72 -14.08 -14.34
C TYR A 436 11.96 -13.23 -14.27
N ASN A 437 12.41 -12.76 -15.43
CA ASN A 437 13.54 -11.85 -15.53
C ASN A 437 13.07 -10.44 -15.86
N SER A 438 13.01 -9.56 -14.85
CA SER A 438 12.61 -8.16 -15.02
C SER A 438 13.56 -7.35 -15.92
N THR A 439 14.79 -7.81 -16.11
CA THR A 439 15.83 -7.12 -16.88
C THR A 439 15.83 -7.53 -18.35
N ASN A 440 15.47 -8.78 -18.64
CA ASN A 440 15.53 -9.36 -19.99
C ASN A 440 14.14 -9.55 -20.63
N CYS A 441 13.08 -9.06 -19.99
CA CYS A 441 11.75 -9.05 -20.59
C CYS A 441 11.61 -7.92 -21.62
N GLN A 442 10.79 -8.15 -22.63
CA GLN A 442 10.42 -7.16 -23.64
C GLN A 442 9.33 -6.24 -23.06
N PRO A 443 9.56 -4.92 -22.96
CA PRO A 443 8.57 -4.01 -22.40
C PRO A 443 7.41 -3.79 -23.41
N LEU A 444 6.22 -3.50 -22.87
CA LEU A 444 4.98 -3.35 -23.65
C LEU A 444 5.03 -2.21 -24.67
N ASP A 445 5.86 -1.21 -24.43
CA ASP A 445 6.06 -0.01 -25.26
C ASP A 445 7.13 -0.21 -26.36
N SER A 446 7.79 -1.37 -26.41
CA SER A 446 8.81 -1.60 -27.44
C SER A 446 8.20 -1.57 -28.84
N ASP A 447 8.78 -0.76 -29.72
CA ASP A 447 8.45 -0.62 -31.15
C ASP A 447 8.37 -1.98 -31.90
N SER A 448 8.90 -3.07 -31.32
CA SER A 448 8.74 -4.44 -31.81
C SER A 448 7.29 -4.96 -31.80
N PHE A 449 6.41 -4.32 -31.02
CA PHE A 449 4.97 -4.48 -31.09
C PHE A 449 4.33 -3.45 -32.03
N ASP A 450 4.91 -3.22 -33.21
CA ASP A 450 4.27 -2.45 -34.30
C ASP A 450 2.81 -2.89 -34.47
N VAL A 451 1.89 -2.15 -33.83
CA VAL A 451 0.48 -2.12 -34.15
C VAL A 451 0.45 -1.54 -35.56
N PRO A 452 -0.24 -2.15 -36.54
CA PRO A 452 -0.30 -1.60 -37.87
C PRO A 452 -1.02 -0.26 -37.81
N THR A 453 -0.27 0.82 -37.58
CA THR A 453 -0.72 2.19 -37.79
C THR A 453 -1.14 2.24 -39.24
N THR A 454 -2.42 2.52 -39.44
CA THR A 454 -3.07 2.59 -40.76
C THR A 454 -2.23 3.43 -41.73
N THR A 455 -1.42 2.74 -42.53
CA THR A 455 -0.79 3.12 -43.79
C THR A 455 -0.66 4.63 -44.04
N SER A 456 0.41 5.24 -43.53
CA SER A 456 1.03 6.38 -44.22
C SER A 456 2.29 5.92 -44.93
N ARG A 457 2.07 5.50 -46.18
CA ARG A 457 3.09 5.20 -47.18
C ARG A 457 3.99 6.42 -47.38
N THR A 458 5.21 6.41 -46.82
CA THR A 458 6.31 7.25 -47.32
C THR A 458 7.59 6.43 -47.40
N THR A 459 8.31 6.69 -48.49
CA THR A 459 9.43 6.00 -49.11
C THR A 459 10.69 5.87 -48.26
N ALA A 460 11.36 4.74 -48.48
CA ALA A 460 12.72 4.40 -48.08
C ALA A 460 13.78 5.47 -48.41
N ASN A 461 14.71 5.64 -47.48
CA ASN A 461 16.16 5.87 -47.67
C ASN A 461 16.83 5.59 -46.30
N ASP A 462 17.70 4.59 -46.18
CA ASP A 462 19.14 4.60 -46.48
C ASP A 462 20.00 5.04 -45.28
N GLU A 463 20.60 4.03 -44.64
CA GLU A 463 21.99 3.96 -44.15
C GLU A 463 22.57 5.08 -43.25
N ALA A 464 22.83 4.76 -41.97
CA ALA A 464 24.13 4.93 -41.30
C ALA A 464 24.08 4.48 -39.83
N VAL A 465 25.00 3.60 -39.43
CA VAL A 465 25.34 3.29 -38.03
C VAL A 465 26.43 4.28 -37.60
N PRO A 466 26.21 5.15 -36.59
CA PRO A 466 27.30 5.81 -35.91
C PRO A 466 27.67 5.00 -34.66
N GLU A 467 28.89 4.45 -34.65
CA GLU A 467 29.59 4.20 -33.40
C GLU A 467 29.90 5.58 -32.78
N THR A 468 29.15 5.96 -31.75
CA THR A 468 29.49 7.08 -30.89
C THR A 468 29.79 6.58 -29.50
N ASP A 469 31.08 6.62 -29.18
CA ASP A 469 31.66 6.72 -27.84
C ASP A 469 31.21 8.06 -27.22
N THR A 470 29.90 8.24 -27.05
CA THR A 470 29.34 9.38 -26.32
C THR A 470 29.62 9.14 -24.86
N ALA A 471 30.55 9.91 -24.30
CA ALA A 471 30.66 10.08 -22.86
C ALA A 471 29.25 10.30 -22.31
N ILE A 472 28.73 9.30 -21.61
CA ILE A 472 27.36 9.31 -21.10
C ILE A 472 27.31 10.51 -20.14
N THR A 473 26.61 11.55 -20.59
CA THR A 473 26.63 12.85 -19.95
C THR A 473 25.55 12.81 -18.87
N PHE A 474 25.89 13.24 -17.66
CA PHE A 474 24.96 13.41 -16.54
C PHE A 474 23.68 14.15 -17.01
N ASP A 475 22.51 13.51 -16.88
CA ASP A 475 21.20 14.10 -17.22
C ASP A 475 20.45 14.54 -15.94
N PRO A 476 20.35 15.85 -15.66
CA PRO A 476 19.65 16.36 -14.47
C PRO A 476 18.16 16.00 -14.40
N ALA A 477 17.50 15.80 -15.54
CA ALA A 477 16.08 15.42 -15.57
C ALA A 477 15.90 13.97 -15.10
N GLN A 478 16.80 13.09 -15.54
CA GLN A 478 16.85 11.69 -15.10
C GLN A 478 17.14 11.59 -13.60
N GLN A 479 18.05 12.42 -13.06
CA GLN A 479 18.36 12.47 -11.63
C GLN A 479 17.16 12.87 -10.77
N THR A 480 16.43 13.91 -11.20
CA THR A 480 15.23 14.38 -10.50
C THR A 480 14.15 13.29 -10.49
N THR A 481 13.98 12.61 -11.63
CA THR A 481 13.04 11.49 -11.77
C THR A 481 13.43 10.32 -10.87
N LEU A 482 14.73 10.00 -10.77
CA LEU A 482 15.22 8.93 -9.90
C LEU A 482 15.00 9.25 -8.42
N LEU A 483 15.32 10.48 -7.98
CA LEU A 483 15.11 10.92 -6.60
C LEU A 483 13.62 10.83 -6.20
N GLU A 484 12.73 11.36 -7.05
CA GLU A 484 11.29 11.32 -6.79
C GLU A 484 10.74 9.89 -6.76
N LYS A 485 11.15 9.05 -7.71
CA LYS A 485 10.77 7.63 -7.74
C LYS A 485 11.27 6.86 -6.51
N GLY A 486 12.49 7.14 -6.07
CA GLY A 486 13.06 6.55 -4.86
C GLY A 486 12.29 6.95 -3.62
N ARG A 487 11.96 8.23 -3.47
CA ARG A 487 11.14 8.74 -2.36
C ARG A 487 9.77 8.06 -2.31
N GLN A 488 9.06 8.02 -3.44
CA GLN A 488 7.75 7.38 -3.55
C GLN A 488 7.80 5.88 -3.21
N GLN A 489 8.89 5.18 -3.55
CA GLN A 489 9.07 3.78 -3.17
C GLN A 489 9.38 3.61 -1.68
N VAL A 490 10.21 4.47 -1.10
CA VAL A 490 10.53 4.44 0.34
C VAL A 490 9.30 4.74 1.19
N GLU A 491 8.43 5.63 0.74
CA GLU A 491 7.14 5.90 1.39
C GLU A 491 6.14 4.74 1.25
N ALA A 492 6.25 3.94 0.18
CA ALA A 492 5.39 2.80 -0.09
C ALA A 492 5.88 1.48 0.53
N ASP A 493 7.20 1.31 0.72
CA ASP A 493 7.82 0.08 1.20
C ASP A 493 8.17 0.13 2.72
N SER A 494 8.10 -1.03 3.38
CA SER A 494 8.46 -1.18 4.81
C SER A 494 9.94 -0.89 5.15
N VAL A 495 10.78 -0.75 4.13
CA VAL A 495 12.23 -0.50 4.21
C VAL A 495 12.53 0.91 4.75
N GLY A 496 11.56 1.83 4.64
CA GLY A 496 11.65 3.23 5.08
C GLY A 496 10.90 3.57 6.35
N SER A 497 10.51 2.60 7.19
CA SER A 497 9.59 2.81 8.33
C SER A 497 10.04 3.88 9.35
N LEU A 498 11.32 4.24 9.36
CA LEU A 498 11.86 5.32 10.20
C LEU A 498 11.71 6.71 9.58
N ASN A 499 11.55 6.84 8.26
CA ASN A 499 11.22 8.12 7.62
C ASN A 499 9.83 8.61 8.02
N THR A 500 8.93 7.70 8.41
CA THR A 500 7.63 8.05 8.99
C THR A 500 7.69 8.24 10.52
N GLN A 501 8.84 7.98 11.15
CA GLN A 501 9.08 8.11 12.60
C GLN A 501 10.28 9.03 12.87
N LEU A 502 10.27 10.23 12.27
CA LEU A 502 11.39 11.17 12.28
C LEU A 502 11.90 11.51 13.68
N ALA A 503 11.02 11.59 14.69
CA ALA A 503 11.41 11.84 16.08
C ALA A 503 12.30 10.72 16.65
N LEU A 504 12.00 9.46 16.33
CA LEU A 504 12.80 8.30 16.75
C LEU A 504 14.14 8.27 16.02
N ALA A 505 14.13 8.54 14.71
CA ALA A 505 15.35 8.66 13.93
C ALA A 505 16.24 9.82 14.43
N ALA A 506 15.65 10.94 14.83
CA ALA A 506 16.37 12.10 15.34
C ALA A 506 17.02 11.79 16.69
N ALA A 507 16.26 11.20 17.62
CA ALA A 507 16.80 10.74 18.89
C ALA A 507 17.96 9.75 18.69
N ALA A 508 17.84 8.82 17.74
CA ALA A 508 18.88 7.84 17.44
C ALA A 508 20.12 8.47 16.78
N LEU A 509 19.95 9.47 15.92
CA LEU A 509 21.05 10.24 15.33
C LEU A 509 21.72 11.16 16.35
N GLU A 510 21.00 11.65 17.35
CA GLU A 510 21.56 12.40 18.47
C GLU A 510 22.31 11.50 19.46
N ALA A 511 21.85 10.26 19.65
CA ALA A 511 22.48 9.29 20.55
C ALA A 511 23.92 8.92 20.14
N GLY A 512 24.28 9.07 18.86
CA GLY A 512 25.69 9.04 18.44
C GLY A 512 25.91 8.75 16.97
N TRP A 513 27.01 9.31 16.45
CA TRP A 513 27.54 9.06 15.12
C TRP A 513 28.81 8.21 15.21
N PRO A 514 29.17 7.46 14.16
CA PRO A 514 30.49 6.83 14.10
C PRO A 514 31.58 7.90 14.25
N ALA A 515 32.58 7.64 15.10
CA ALA A 515 33.60 8.64 15.45
C ALA A 515 34.45 9.12 14.25
N ALA A 516 34.45 8.36 13.15
CA ALA A 516 35.15 8.71 11.92
C ALA A 516 34.35 9.64 10.99
N VAL A 517 33.04 9.81 11.22
CA VAL A 517 32.14 10.54 10.33
C VAL A 517 31.99 11.98 10.79
N ASP A 518 32.28 12.94 9.90
CA ASP A 518 32.01 14.36 10.16
C ASP A 518 30.56 14.70 9.84
N ARG A 519 29.72 14.81 10.87
CA ARG A 519 28.29 15.14 10.76
C ARG A 519 28.04 16.40 9.91
N SER A 520 28.91 17.42 10.01
CA SER A 520 28.71 18.70 9.34
C SER A 520 28.79 18.63 7.81
N CYS A 521 29.34 17.53 7.27
CA CYS A 521 29.33 17.28 5.83
C CYS A 521 27.98 16.81 5.30
N PHE A 522 27.08 16.33 6.16
CA PHE A 522 25.87 15.61 5.74
C PHE A 522 24.60 16.37 6.11
N LEU A 523 24.53 16.85 7.35
CA LEU A 523 23.35 17.51 7.88
C LEU A 523 23.71 18.91 8.36
N ALA A 524 22.99 19.90 7.83
CA ALA A 524 23.04 21.27 8.31
C ALA A 524 22.38 21.38 9.69
N ASP A 525 21.29 20.65 9.91
CA ASP A 525 20.58 20.61 11.19
C ASP A 525 19.87 19.27 11.42
N ILE A 526 19.62 18.94 12.69
CA ILE A 526 18.75 17.83 13.12
C ILE A 526 17.73 18.42 14.08
N THR A 527 16.46 18.29 13.72
CA THR A 527 15.33 18.63 14.59
C THR A 527 14.51 17.37 14.86
N THR A 528 13.66 17.40 15.88
CA THR A 528 12.72 16.31 16.16
C THR A 528 11.72 16.07 15.01
N GLU A 529 11.56 17.05 14.12
CA GLU A 529 10.55 17.06 13.06
C GLU A 529 11.16 16.91 11.66
N SER A 530 12.47 17.11 11.50
CA SER A 530 13.14 17.06 10.20
C SER A 530 14.67 16.89 10.31
N PHE A 531 15.26 16.28 9.28
CA PHE A 531 16.68 16.32 9.02
C PHE A 531 16.91 17.30 7.87
N ILE A 532 17.74 18.33 8.09
CA ILE A 532 18.05 19.29 7.04
C ILE A 532 19.39 18.87 6.45
N PRO A 533 19.42 18.23 5.26
CA PRO A 533 20.69 17.93 4.59
C PRO A 533 21.43 19.23 4.25
N VAL A 534 22.75 19.15 4.08
CA VAL A 534 23.53 20.29 3.58
C VAL A 534 23.06 20.70 2.19
N GLU A 535 23.24 21.97 1.80
CA GLU A 535 22.74 22.52 0.52
C GLU A 535 23.23 21.74 -0.72
N ALA A 536 24.38 21.07 -0.62
CA ALA A 536 24.94 20.26 -1.69
C ALA A 536 24.30 18.87 -1.83
N ALA A 537 23.59 18.39 -0.80
CA ALA A 537 22.89 17.12 -0.82
C ALA A 537 21.50 17.30 -1.45
N ALA A 538 21.09 16.30 -2.21
CA ALA A 538 19.84 16.31 -2.95
C ALA A 538 18.67 15.78 -2.11
N ASP A 539 18.93 14.79 -1.26
CA ASP A 539 17.94 14.21 -0.36
C ASP A 539 18.60 13.45 0.81
N ALA A 540 17.83 13.05 1.82
CA ALA A 540 18.25 12.19 2.90
C ALA A 540 17.16 11.19 3.30
N LEU A 541 17.54 9.94 3.55
CA LEU A 541 16.65 8.83 3.88
C LEU A 541 17.18 8.09 5.09
N VAL A 542 16.28 7.63 5.96
CA VAL A 542 16.61 6.74 7.07
C VAL A 542 16.07 5.34 6.78
N MET A 543 16.96 4.35 6.93
CA MET A 543 16.66 2.95 6.67
C MET A 543 16.85 2.14 7.95
N SER A 544 15.89 1.27 8.26
CA SER A 544 15.95 0.33 9.39
C SER A 544 16.76 -0.92 9.05
N GLU A 545 17.90 -0.73 8.36
CA GLU A 545 18.76 -1.80 7.85
C GLU A 545 20.23 -1.52 8.17
N ASP A 546 21.01 -2.59 8.31
CA ASP A 546 22.46 -2.52 8.44
C ASP A 546 23.09 -1.96 7.15
N VAL A 547 24.15 -1.17 7.32
CA VAL A 547 24.88 -0.50 6.23
C VAL A 547 25.34 -1.48 5.14
N GLU A 548 25.62 -2.74 5.48
CA GLU A 548 26.02 -3.78 4.53
C GLU A 548 24.94 -4.09 3.48
N TRP A 549 23.65 -3.92 3.81
CA TRP A 549 22.53 -4.20 2.91
C TRP A 549 22.10 -3.00 2.05
N VAL A 550 22.50 -1.80 2.45
CA VAL A 550 22.09 -0.55 1.80
C VAL A 550 22.40 -0.50 0.29
N PRO A 551 23.56 -0.95 -0.22
CA PRO A 551 23.80 -0.96 -1.67
C PRO A 551 22.76 -1.78 -2.46
N THR A 552 22.41 -2.98 -1.96
CA THR A 552 21.41 -3.85 -2.57
C THR A 552 20.03 -3.20 -2.52
N THR A 553 19.69 -2.61 -1.38
CA THR A 553 18.40 -1.96 -1.19
C THR A 553 18.25 -0.70 -2.06
N LEU A 554 19.28 0.14 -2.15
CA LEU A 554 19.29 1.30 -3.06
C LEU A 554 19.23 0.88 -4.53
N SER A 555 19.92 -0.19 -4.91
CA SER A 555 19.84 -0.74 -6.27
C SER A 555 18.40 -1.10 -6.65
N ARG A 556 17.68 -1.74 -5.73
CA ARG A 556 16.26 -2.10 -5.90
C ARG A 556 15.36 -0.87 -5.95
N LEU A 557 15.51 0.05 -5.00
CA LEU A 557 14.66 1.25 -4.87
C LEU A 557 14.79 2.17 -6.09
N TYR A 558 16.02 2.40 -6.55
CA TYR A 558 16.30 3.33 -7.64
C TYR A 558 16.32 2.64 -9.01
N GLN A 559 16.28 1.30 -9.06
CA GLN A 559 16.48 0.51 -10.29
C GLN A 559 17.82 0.85 -10.95
N THR A 560 18.87 0.84 -10.15
CA THR A 560 20.24 1.20 -10.53
C THR A 560 21.21 0.11 -10.11
N GLU A 561 22.40 0.07 -10.69
CA GLU A 561 23.52 -0.70 -10.16
C GLU A 561 24.28 0.14 -9.12
N ALA A 562 24.34 -0.34 -7.88
CA ALA A 562 25.17 0.25 -6.83
C ALA A 562 26.59 -0.31 -6.87
N ALA A 563 27.59 0.58 -6.84
CA ALA A 563 29.00 0.22 -6.71
C ALA A 563 29.71 1.07 -5.66
N ASP A 564 30.74 0.52 -5.02
CA ASP A 564 31.60 1.26 -4.11
C ASP A 564 32.31 2.41 -4.85
N ALA A 565 32.15 3.63 -4.34
CA ALA A 565 32.78 4.84 -4.84
C ALA A 565 33.83 5.39 -3.87
N GLY A 566 34.16 4.68 -2.79
CA GLY A 566 35.15 5.06 -1.78
C GLY A 566 34.50 5.70 -0.54
N GLU A 567 35.10 6.78 -0.02
CA GLU A 567 34.60 7.45 1.18
C GLU A 567 34.42 8.96 0.95
N TYR A 568 33.44 9.55 1.64
CA TYR A 568 33.24 10.99 1.75
C TYR A 568 33.04 11.34 3.23
N CYS A 569 33.84 12.28 3.75
CA CYS A 569 33.81 12.69 5.17
C CYS A 569 33.79 11.52 6.18
N GLY A 570 34.49 10.43 5.88
CA GLY A 570 34.61 9.24 6.73
C GLY A 570 33.41 8.29 6.70
N ALA A 571 32.43 8.52 5.82
CA ALA A 571 31.36 7.58 5.53
C ALA A 571 31.58 6.91 4.16
N PRO A 572 31.20 5.62 3.99
CA PRO A 572 31.16 4.98 2.69
C PRO A 572 30.32 5.78 1.69
N LEU A 573 30.80 5.84 0.44
CA LEU A 573 30.16 6.50 -0.68
C LEU A 573 29.89 5.45 -1.76
N ILE A 574 28.65 5.39 -2.22
CA ILE A 574 28.17 4.49 -3.26
C ILE A 574 27.87 5.32 -4.51
N THR A 575 28.19 4.80 -5.69
CA THR A 575 27.68 5.32 -6.95
C THR A 575 26.50 4.47 -7.40
N LEU A 576 25.40 5.11 -7.81
CA LEU A 576 24.23 4.48 -8.39
C LEU A 576 24.25 4.77 -9.89
N SER A 577 24.26 3.71 -10.71
CA SER A 577 24.44 3.83 -12.17
C SER A 577 23.35 3.14 -12.97
N ILE A 578 23.07 3.67 -14.16
CA ILE A 578 22.20 3.08 -15.17
C ILE A 578 23.04 2.93 -16.44
N ASP A 579 23.08 1.75 -17.02
CA ASP A 579 23.91 1.44 -18.19
C ASP A 579 25.39 1.86 -18.03
N ASN A 580 25.96 1.62 -16.84
CA ASN A 580 27.30 2.02 -16.41
C ASN A 580 27.55 3.54 -16.34
N ALA A 581 26.52 4.37 -16.45
CA ALA A 581 26.62 5.81 -16.25
C ALA A 581 26.20 6.18 -14.84
N ALA A 582 27.07 6.87 -14.09
CA ALA A 582 26.75 7.36 -12.76
C ALA A 582 25.61 8.38 -12.84
N GLN A 583 24.54 8.11 -12.10
CA GLN A 583 23.35 8.96 -12.03
C GLN A 583 23.26 9.65 -10.67
N LEU A 584 23.50 8.93 -9.58
CA LEU A 584 23.46 9.46 -8.22
C LEU A 584 24.66 8.95 -7.42
N PHE A 585 24.96 9.64 -6.34
CA PHE A 585 25.84 9.12 -5.29
C PHE A 585 25.06 9.04 -3.98
N ALA A 586 25.45 8.11 -3.11
CA ALA A 586 24.82 7.92 -1.80
C ALA A 586 25.89 7.75 -0.72
N SER A 587 25.86 8.56 0.32
CA SER A 587 26.68 8.35 1.52
C SER A 587 25.88 7.59 2.56
N THR A 588 26.45 6.51 3.10
CA THR A 588 25.74 5.62 4.03
C THR A 588 26.37 5.70 5.42
N ILE A 589 25.61 6.14 6.41
CA ILE A 589 26.09 6.41 7.76
C ILE A 589 25.33 5.53 8.75
N PRO A 590 25.95 4.46 9.30
CA PRO A 590 25.30 3.66 10.31
C PRO A 590 25.13 4.48 11.59
N PHE A 591 23.98 4.35 12.25
CA PHE A 591 23.72 5.00 13.52
C PHE A 591 22.89 4.09 14.45
N GLY A 592 22.78 4.48 15.73
CA GLY A 592 22.15 3.68 16.77
C GLY A 592 23.04 2.53 17.27
N THR A 593 22.53 1.80 18.27
CA THR A 593 23.26 0.69 18.91
C THR A 593 23.41 -0.48 17.95
N GLY A 594 24.65 -0.79 17.56
CA GLY A 594 24.96 -1.94 16.71
C GLY A 594 24.83 -1.68 15.20
N GLY A 595 24.60 -0.43 14.76
CA GLY A 595 24.53 -0.11 13.33
C GLY A 595 23.28 -0.64 12.63
N ALA A 596 22.23 -0.99 13.38
CA ALA A 596 20.99 -1.54 12.86
C ALA A 596 20.17 -0.57 12.01
N ASN A 597 20.51 0.73 12.03
CA ASN A 597 19.89 1.74 11.20
C ASN A 597 20.96 2.49 10.41
N THR A 598 20.61 2.94 9.21
CA THR A 598 21.52 3.66 8.33
C THR A 598 20.86 4.93 7.80
N LEU A 599 21.54 6.06 7.94
CA LEU A 599 21.20 7.32 7.28
C LEU A 599 21.87 7.32 5.91
N VAL A 600 21.08 7.48 4.86
CA VAL A 600 21.53 7.59 3.48
C VAL A 600 21.36 9.03 3.02
N VAL A 601 22.44 9.69 2.63
CA VAL A 601 22.41 11.04 2.03
C VAL A 601 22.68 10.92 0.54
N LEU A 602 21.76 11.41 -0.29
CA LEU A 602 21.81 11.31 -1.74
C LEU A 602 22.38 12.58 -2.35
N TRP A 603 23.19 12.41 -3.39
CA TRP A 603 23.88 13.50 -4.09
C TRP A 603 23.63 13.38 -5.61
N THR A 604 23.38 14.51 -6.26
CA THR A 604 23.27 14.62 -7.73
C THR A 604 24.63 14.74 -8.42
N ALA A 605 25.71 14.92 -7.66
CA ALA A 605 27.07 14.94 -8.18
C ALA A 605 28.03 14.33 -7.14
N ASP A 606 29.23 13.92 -7.58
CA ASP A 606 30.24 13.40 -6.66
C ASP A 606 30.61 14.47 -5.62
N PRO A 607 30.27 14.28 -4.34
CA PRO A 607 30.42 15.31 -3.32
C PRO A 607 31.91 15.63 -3.02
N ARG A 608 32.85 14.78 -3.48
CA ARG A 608 34.30 15.04 -3.37
C ARG A 608 34.79 16.10 -4.34
N GLY A 609 34.06 16.32 -5.44
CA GLY A 609 34.39 17.33 -6.46
C GLY A 609 33.97 18.74 -6.03
N ALA A 610 32.94 18.84 -5.20
CA ALA A 610 32.49 20.08 -4.59
C ALA A 610 33.38 20.42 -3.39
N LYS A 611 34.54 21.06 -3.64
CA LYS A 611 35.24 21.73 -2.54
C LYS A 611 34.30 22.81 -1.97
N PRO A 612 34.00 22.81 -0.66
CA PRO A 612 33.29 23.93 -0.06
C PRO A 612 34.11 25.21 -0.31
N ALA A 613 33.42 26.27 -0.72
CA ALA A 613 34.05 27.58 -0.80
C ALA A 613 34.37 28.01 0.65
N ASP A 614 35.66 28.09 0.98
CA ASP A 614 36.18 28.56 2.28
C ASP A 614 35.65 29.95 2.67
#